data_AF-A0A0G1FYK7-F1
#
_entry.id   AF-A0A0G1FYK7-F1
#
_cell.length_a   1.000
_cell.length_b   1.000
_cell.length_c   1.000
_cell.angle_alpha   90.00
_cell.angle_beta   90.00
_cell.angle_gamma   90.00
#
_symmetry.space_group_name_H-M   'P 1'
#
loop_
_entity.id
_entity.type
_entity.pdbx_description
1 polymer ?
#
loop_
_entity_poly.entity_id
_entity_poly.type
_entity_poly.pdbx_seq_one_letter_code
_entity_poly.pdbx_strand_id
1 'polypeptide(L)'
;MRKFGRTTDQRKAFLKSLAANLVLKERIKTTEARAKEVRSLVERLINHGKKNDLAARRRIFAALPTFAAKKVYKEISPRFAERHGGYTRITKIGQRMSDSAKMAFIEILK
;
A
#
# COMPACT_ATOMS: atom_id res chain seq x y z
N MET A 1 -14.25 3.55 1.43
CA MET A 1 -13.38 2.74 2.32
C MET A 1 -14.20 1.62 2.97
N ARG A 2 -13.91 0.36 2.65
CA ARG A 2 -14.62 -0.82 3.17
C ARG A 2 -14.42 -1.00 4.69
N LYS A 3 -15.39 -1.62 5.40
CA LYS A 3 -15.33 -1.82 6.87
C LYS A 3 -14.54 -3.06 7.31
N PHE A 4 -14.48 -4.11 6.48
CA PHE A 4 -13.81 -5.40 6.79
C PHE A 4 -14.21 -6.04 8.13
N GLY A 5 -15.43 -5.78 8.62
CA GLY A 5 -15.90 -6.25 9.92
C GLY A 5 -15.08 -5.75 11.11
N ARG A 6 -14.40 -4.61 10.97
CA ARG A 6 -13.52 -4.03 12.00
C ARG A 6 -14.00 -2.65 12.42
N THR A 7 -13.75 -2.30 13.68
CA THR A 7 -13.90 -0.92 14.15
C THR A 7 -12.87 -0.01 13.47
N THR A 8 -13.09 1.30 13.53
CA THR A 8 -12.28 2.27 12.78
C THR A 8 -10.79 2.16 13.10
N ASP A 9 -10.41 2.01 14.37
CA ASP A 9 -9.01 1.98 14.78
C ASP A 9 -8.32 0.68 14.38
N GLN A 10 -8.98 -0.45 14.59
CA GLN A 10 -8.51 -1.76 14.12
C GLN A 10 -8.32 -1.78 12.60
N ARG A 11 -9.25 -1.17 11.86
CA ARG A 11 -9.17 -1.07 10.40
C ARG A 11 -7.98 -0.21 9.96
N LYS A 12 -7.75 0.95 10.61
CA LYS A 12 -6.59 1.80 10.34
C LYS A 12 -5.30 1.01 10.59
N ALA A 13 -5.16 0.37 11.75
CA ALA A 13 -3.99 -0.44 12.08
C ALA A 13 -3.76 -1.59 11.08
N PHE A 14 -4.83 -2.28 10.70
CA PHE A 14 -4.78 -3.36 9.70
C PHE A 14 -4.27 -2.87 8.34
N LEU A 15 -4.77 -1.74 7.84
CA LEU A 15 -4.32 -1.17 6.57
C LEU A 15 -2.89 -0.67 6.64
N LYS A 16 -2.46 -0.09 7.77
CA LYS A 16 -1.06 0.31 7.97
C LYS A 16 -0.13 -0.90 7.90
N SER A 17 -0.48 -2.00 8.59
CA SER A 17 0.28 -3.24 8.54
C SER A 17 0.34 -3.83 7.13
N LEU A 18 -0.78 -3.85 6.42
CA LEU A 18 -0.83 -4.40 5.06
C LEU A 18 -0.05 -3.54 4.05
N ALA A 19 -0.10 -2.22 4.17
CA ALA A 19 0.70 -1.30 3.37
C ALA A 19 2.20 -1.43 3.67
N ALA A 20 2.59 -1.55 4.93
CA ALA A 20 3.99 -1.79 5.32
C ALA A 20 4.53 -3.09 4.71
N ASN A 21 3.73 -4.17 4.75
CA ASN A 21 4.08 -5.44 4.11
C ASN A 21 4.25 -5.30 2.59
N LEU A 22 3.35 -4.59 1.91
CA LEU A 22 3.47 -4.34 0.47
C LEU A 22 4.73 -3.53 0.13
N VAL A 23 5.03 -2.48 0.90
CA VAL A 23 6.24 -1.67 0.71
C VAL A 23 7.51 -2.51 0.88
N LEU A 24 7.56 -3.35 1.92
CA LEU A 24 8.73 -4.16 2.19
C LEU A 24 8.95 -5.24 1.13
N LYS A 25 7.91 -6.02 0.84
CA LYS A 25 8.01 -7.19 -0.04
C LYS A 25 7.83 -6.84 -1.52
N GLU A 26 7.39 -5.62 -1.82
CA GLU A 26 7.03 -5.09 -3.16
C GLU A 26 5.89 -5.86 -3.87
N ARG A 27 5.54 -7.06 -3.42
CA ARG A 27 4.40 -7.85 -3.88
C ARG A 27 3.81 -8.69 -2.75
N ILE A 28 2.48 -8.69 -2.63
CA ILE A 28 1.76 -9.53 -1.66
C ILE A 28 0.50 -10.15 -2.28
N LYS A 29 0.13 -11.34 -1.79
CA LYS A 29 -1.14 -12.01 -2.11
C LYS A 29 -2.18 -11.65 -1.05
N THR A 30 -3.33 -11.12 -1.46
CA THR A 30 -4.41 -10.75 -0.53
C THR A 30 -5.78 -10.87 -1.21
N THR A 31 -6.86 -10.53 -0.51
CA THR A 31 -8.18 -10.47 -1.14
C THR A 31 -8.27 -9.24 -2.04
N GLU A 32 -9.02 -9.33 -3.15
CA GLU A 32 -9.22 -8.22 -4.09
C GLU A 32 -9.71 -6.95 -3.37
N ALA A 33 -10.61 -7.13 -2.40
CA ALA A 33 -11.12 -6.06 -1.56
C ALA A 33 -10.02 -5.32 -0.79
N ARG A 34 -9.10 -6.07 -0.18
CA ARG A 34 -7.97 -5.51 0.60
C ARG A 34 -6.94 -4.87 -0.32
N ALA A 35 -6.64 -5.48 -1.46
CA ALA A 35 -5.73 -4.93 -2.45
C ALA A 35 -6.18 -3.53 -2.93
N LYS A 36 -7.47 -3.35 -3.24
CA LYS A 36 -8.01 -2.05 -3.68
C LYS A 36 -7.86 -0.94 -2.63
N GLU A 37 -8.08 -1.25 -1.35
CA GLU A 37 -7.91 -0.26 -0.27
C GLU A 37 -6.43 0.07 -0.01
N VAL A 38 -5.55 -0.94 -0.05
CA VAL A 38 -4.10 -0.74 0.13
C VAL A 38 -3.51 0.08 -1.01
N ARG A 39 -3.96 -0.16 -2.25
CA ARG A 39 -3.55 0.61 -3.43
C ARG A 39 -3.73 2.11 -3.22
N SER A 40 -4.92 2.53 -2.80
CA SER A 40 -5.21 3.95 -2.56
C SER A 40 -4.27 4.56 -1.51
N LEU A 41 -4.00 3.83 -0.43
CA LEU A 41 -3.09 4.28 0.62
C LEU A 41 -1.65 4.39 0.13
N VAL A 42 -1.12 3.34 -0.51
CA VAL A 42 0.28 3.28 -0.95
C VAL A 42 0.55 4.27 -2.08
N GLU A 43 -0.34 4.41 -3.06
CA GLU A 43 -0.14 5.37 -4.15
C GLU A 43 -0.07 6.81 -3.64
N ARG A 44 -0.90 7.16 -2.65
CA ARG A 44 -0.84 8.48 -2.00
C ARG A 44 0.48 8.70 -1.24
N LEU A 45 1.00 7.67 -0.55
CA LEU A 45 2.27 7.76 0.17
C LEU A 45 3.47 7.91 -0.77
N ILE A 46 3.48 7.20 -1.89
CA ILE A 46 4.50 7.35 -2.94
C ILE A 46 4.44 8.78 -3.51
N ASN A 47 3.24 9.29 -3.78
CA ASN A 47 3.08 10.65 -4.29
C ASN A 47 3.57 11.73 -3.30
N HIS A 48 3.35 11.53 -2.00
CA HIS A 48 3.96 12.39 -0.98
C HIS A 48 5.49 12.28 -1.01
N GLY A 49 6.04 11.07 -1.10
CA GLY A 49 7.49 10.86 -1.11
C GLY A 49 8.17 11.55 -2.30
N LYS A 50 7.51 11.61 -3.46
CA LYS A 50 7.99 12.35 -4.64
C LYS A 50 8.19 13.84 -4.40
N LYS A 51 7.36 14.48 -3.56
CA LYS A 51 7.48 15.92 -3.25
C LYS A 51 8.74 16.26 -2.46
N ASN A 52 9.33 15.28 -1.80
CA ASN A 52 10.61 15.39 -1.09
C ASN A 52 10.70 16.51 -0.02
N ASP A 53 9.57 16.98 0.51
CA ASP A 53 9.54 18.01 1.56
C ASP A 53 9.41 17.41 2.98
N LEU A 54 9.70 18.21 4.01
CA LEU A 54 9.64 17.78 5.42
C LEU A 54 8.22 17.35 5.84
N ALA A 55 7.18 18.04 5.37
CA ALA A 55 5.79 17.76 5.72
C ALA A 55 5.34 16.41 5.13
N ALA A 56 5.74 16.12 3.89
CA ALA A 56 5.51 14.86 3.21
C ALA A 56 6.21 13.70 3.93
N ARG A 57 7.47 13.89 4.35
CA ARG A 57 8.17 12.91 5.18
C ARG A 57 7.38 12.64 6.48
N ARG A 58 6.99 13.67 7.23
CA ARG A 58 6.19 13.52 8.46
C ARG A 58 4.88 12.75 8.22
N ARG A 59 4.16 13.03 7.13
CA ARG A 59 2.94 12.30 6.76
C ARG A 59 3.20 10.81 6.51
N ILE A 60 4.31 10.47 5.85
CA ILE A 60 4.68 9.07 5.59
C ILE A 60 5.03 8.34 6.89
N PHE A 61 5.84 8.95 7.77
CA PHE A 61 6.21 8.38 9.07
C PHE A 61 5.02 8.26 10.05
N ALA A 62 3.98 9.11 9.93
CA ALA A 62 2.75 8.95 10.70
C ALA A 62 1.88 7.78 10.18
N ALA A 63 1.99 7.46 8.89
CA ALA A 63 1.17 6.44 8.23
C ALA A 63 1.79 5.04 8.31
N LEU A 64 3.12 4.91 8.31
CA LEU A 64 3.83 3.64 8.26
C LEU A 64 4.87 3.51 9.37
N PRO A 65 5.22 2.29 9.79
CA PRO A 65 6.39 2.04 10.64
C PRO A 65 7.67 2.61 10.01
N THR A 66 8.62 3.02 10.85
CA THR A 66 9.85 3.73 10.47
C THR A 66 10.62 3.05 9.33
N PHE A 67 10.77 1.73 9.35
CA PHE A 67 11.50 0.98 8.32
C PHE A 67 10.80 1.06 6.94
N ALA A 68 9.47 0.91 6.91
CA ALA A 68 8.70 0.97 5.69
C ALA A 68 8.63 2.41 5.17
N ALA A 69 8.46 3.39 6.06
CA ALA A 69 8.50 4.81 5.72
C ALA A 69 9.84 5.20 5.07
N LYS A 70 10.97 4.74 5.64
CA LYS A 70 12.31 4.95 5.06
C LYS A 70 12.42 4.35 3.66
N LYS A 71 11.95 3.11 3.45
CA LYS A 71 11.97 2.46 2.12
C LYS A 71 11.12 3.21 1.10
N VAL A 72 9.91 3.64 1.47
CA VAL A 72 9.05 4.46 0.57
C VAL A 72 9.79 5.71 0.13
N TYR A 73 10.39 6.41 1.07
CA TYR A 73 10.99 7.71 0.81
C TYR A 73 12.34 7.61 0.07
N LYS A 74 13.22 6.68 0.47
CA LYS A 74 14.58 6.56 -0.08
C LYS A 74 14.66 5.73 -1.36
N GLU A 75 13.81 4.71 -1.50
CA GLU A 75 13.94 3.74 -2.60
C GLU A 75 12.77 3.81 -3.57
N ILE A 76 11.53 3.78 -3.08
CA ILE A 76 10.35 3.61 -3.96
C ILE A 76 9.97 4.92 -4.64
N SER A 77 9.91 6.02 -3.90
CA SER A 77 9.44 7.30 -4.44
C SER A 77 10.35 7.87 -5.53
N PRO A 78 11.69 7.81 -5.40
CA PRO A 78 12.59 8.24 -6.47
C PRO A 78 12.44 7.45 -7.78
N ARG A 79 12.15 6.13 -7.72
CA ARG A 79 11.90 5.30 -8.92
C ARG A 79 10.77 5.84 -9.79
N PHE A 80 9.81 6.53 -9.18
CA PHE A 80 8.63 7.05 -9.85
C PHE A 80 8.63 8.56 -10.04
N ALA A 81 9.79 9.22 -10.01
CA ALA A 81 9.91 10.68 -10.14
C ALA A 81 9.14 11.22 -11.37
N GLU A 82 9.35 10.61 -12.53
CA GLU A 82 8.73 10.98 -13.82
C GLU A 82 7.27 10.50 -13.96
N ARG A 83 6.86 9.49 -13.18
CA ARG A 83 5.57 8.81 -13.38
C ARG A 83 4.42 9.55 -12.68
N HIS A 84 3.40 9.96 -13.41
CA HIS A 84 2.20 10.61 -12.85
C HIS A 84 1.11 9.57 -12.48
N GLY A 85 1.35 8.81 -11.41
CA GLY A 85 0.36 7.89 -10.84
C GLY A 85 0.43 6.45 -11.36
N GLY A 86 -0.47 5.62 -10.82
CA GLY A 86 -0.53 4.19 -11.15
C GLY A 86 0.75 3.44 -10.79
N TYR A 87 1.25 3.63 -9.57
CA TYR A 87 2.50 3.03 -9.07
C TYR A 87 2.33 1.56 -8.67
N THR A 88 1.09 1.10 -8.54
CA THR A 88 0.77 -0.27 -8.14
C THR A 88 -0.06 -0.97 -9.21
N ARG A 89 0.09 -2.29 -9.28
CA ARG A 89 -0.70 -3.17 -10.14
C ARG A 89 -1.46 -4.18 -9.28
N ILE A 90 -2.71 -4.44 -9.65
CA ILE A 90 -3.52 -5.49 -9.03
C ILE A 90 -3.82 -6.54 -10.09
N THR A 91 -3.38 -7.77 -9.83
CA THR A 91 -3.56 -8.91 -10.73
C THR A 91 -4.49 -9.92 -10.07
N LYS A 92 -5.67 -10.18 -10.65
CA LYS A 92 -6.64 -11.14 -10.13
C LYS A 92 -6.15 -12.56 -10.35
N ILE A 93 -6.33 -13.44 -9.36
CA ILE A 93 -5.78 -14.82 -9.39
C ILE A 93 -6.83 -15.89 -9.07
N GLY A 94 -8.11 -15.57 -9.25
CA GLY A 94 -9.22 -16.47 -8.95
C GLY A 94 -9.72 -16.36 -7.52
N GLN A 95 -10.48 -17.38 -7.10
CA GLN A 95 -11.13 -17.44 -5.79
C GLN A 95 -10.37 -18.37 -4.84
N ARG A 96 -10.46 -18.09 -3.54
CA ARG A 96 -9.92 -18.98 -2.51
C ARG A 96 -10.88 -20.15 -2.31
N MET A 97 -10.34 -21.37 -2.23
CA MET A 97 -11.16 -22.59 -2.14
C MET A 97 -12.07 -22.65 -0.90
N SER A 98 -11.62 -22.12 0.25
CA SER A 98 -12.35 -22.27 1.51
C SER A 98 -13.61 -21.43 1.63
N ASP A 99 -13.55 -20.16 1.19
CA ASP A 99 -14.58 -19.14 1.42
C ASP A 99 -15.00 -18.42 0.14
N SER A 100 -14.55 -18.92 -1.02
CA SER A 100 -14.75 -18.33 -2.35
C SER A 100 -14.31 -16.86 -2.44
N ALA A 101 -13.47 -16.37 -1.52
CA ALA A 101 -13.06 -14.98 -1.53
C ALA A 101 -12.20 -14.68 -2.76
N LYS A 102 -12.55 -13.63 -3.51
CA LYS A 102 -11.77 -13.17 -4.66
C LYS A 102 -10.37 -12.75 -4.21
N MET A 103 -9.36 -13.36 -4.80
CA MET A 103 -7.95 -13.14 -4.49
C MET A 103 -7.26 -12.30 -5.57
N ALA A 104 -6.26 -11.55 -5.16
CA ALA A 104 -5.41 -10.78 -6.06
C ALA A 104 -3.97 -10.68 -5.53
N PHE A 105 -3.02 -10.59 -6.44
CA PHE A 105 -1.73 -9.99 -6.14
C PHE A 105 -1.85 -8.47 -6.21
N ILE A 106 -1.20 -7.78 -5.29
CA ILE A 106 -0.88 -6.37 -5.43
C ILE A 106 0.63 -6.22 -5.39
N GLU A 107 1.15 -5.46 -6.36
CA GLU A 107 2.58 -5.25 -6.55
C GLU A 107 2.89 -3.78 -6.83
N ILE A 108 4.05 -3.33 -6.36
CA ILE A 108 4.64 -2.04 -6.72
C ILE A 108 5.40 -2.26 -8.03
N LEU A 109 5.18 -1.38 -9.00
CA LEU A 109 5.89 -1.45 -10.28
C LEU A 109 7.39 -1.19 -10.07
N LYS A 110 8.20 -1.59 -11.04
CA LYS A 110 9.63 -1.26 -11.08
C LYS A 110 9.84 -0.11 -12.04
#